data_AF-A0A1H5ND66-F1
#
_entry.id   AF-A0A1H5ND66-F1
#
_cell.length_a   1.000
_cell.length_b   1.000
_cell.length_c   1.000
_cell.angle_alpha   90.00
_cell.angle_beta   90.00
_cell.angle_gamma   90.00
#
_symmetry.space_group_name_H-M   'P 1'
#
loop_
_entity.id
_entity.type
_entity.pdbx_description
1 polymer ?
#
loop_
_entity_poly.entity_id
_entity_poly.type
_entity_poly.pdbx_seq_one_letter_code
_entity_poly.pdbx_strand_id
1 'polypeptide(L)'
;MWHCSIRAAPEDRILSDEEWADIARRVVAATGIAPDDDPDGCRWVAVRHAPDHIHIAATKVRADLRTARHWNDYLTADRELAAIEKEYGLHEVVRGDRTAAKRPTRAEQEKALRAGQEKPARERLRATVRTAVAAASSMEEFVHLLSHLNGVLVEVVYFPSGDVRGYKVAAEDTTTAGKEPVWFSGSELAPDLSFPKIRQRLEAIDRQPADQPGWRRPNPWHQATAATERIPHRLDQDDDQASQAHLAAFGEALDALPLLTPQPMRTELREAATAFERATRSRIGAEHHHTRALRGAVRAMVREPAPKDGAILAMFLDAAILVVIAAARWHELRHHDQQFAAAQETLHHLQAAYDQASAEPLAALASRRPPRQVVDRHIRQLRQVVPEHVDQITADPAFDALTTALAEAEAAGHNASTVLTKALTQRTLDDAHSPARALTWRIHRLADRHVPGPRTQAVTRAHHIAVPSTAPRPEQSRARRR
;
A
#
# COMPACT_ATOMS: atom_id res chain seq x y z
N MET A 1 -38.42 -16.51 -6.63
CA MET A 1 -38.85 -15.46 -5.69
C MET A 1 -37.69 -14.48 -5.53
N TRP A 2 -37.98 -13.18 -5.47
CA TRP A 2 -37.03 -12.12 -5.16
C TRP A 2 -37.22 -11.69 -3.71
N HIS A 3 -36.12 -11.42 -3.00
CA HIS A 3 -36.15 -11.06 -1.59
C HIS A 3 -35.07 -10.01 -1.31
N CYS A 4 -35.44 -8.94 -0.61
CA CYS A 4 -34.58 -7.85 -0.21
C CYS A 4 -34.81 -7.54 1.27
N SER A 5 -33.74 -7.47 2.05
CA SER A 5 -33.80 -7.00 3.45
C SER A 5 -33.17 -5.62 3.51
N ILE A 6 -33.86 -4.69 4.18
CA ILE A 6 -33.41 -3.30 4.36
C ILE A 6 -33.39 -3.01 5.85
N ARG A 7 -32.29 -2.45 6.34
CA ARG A 7 -32.03 -2.15 7.74
C ARG A 7 -31.47 -0.75 7.90
N ALA A 8 -31.93 -0.02 8.90
CA ALA A 8 -31.36 1.26 9.36
C ALA A 8 -30.17 1.01 10.30
N ALA A 9 -29.23 1.94 10.38
CA ALA A 9 -28.10 1.82 11.30
C ALA A 9 -28.58 1.84 12.76
N PRO A 10 -27.86 1.19 13.71
CA PRO A 10 -28.23 1.22 15.13
C PRO A 10 -28.35 2.63 15.72
N GLU A 11 -27.60 3.59 15.17
CA GLU A 11 -27.56 4.98 15.58
C GLU A 11 -28.67 5.85 14.95
N ASP A 12 -29.39 5.33 13.97
CA ASP A 12 -30.47 6.05 13.31
C ASP A 12 -31.72 6.18 14.19
N ARG A 13 -32.51 7.23 13.91
CA ARG A 13 -33.85 7.36 14.50
C ARG A 13 -34.74 6.19 14.08
N ILE A 14 -35.69 5.82 14.94
CA ILE A 14 -36.71 4.83 14.58
C ILE A 14 -37.62 5.41 13.49
N LEU A 15 -37.73 4.70 12.37
CA LEU A 15 -38.64 5.03 11.28
C LEU A 15 -40.06 4.55 11.58
N SER A 16 -41.04 5.34 11.16
CA SER A 16 -42.47 5.01 11.18
C SER A 16 -42.82 3.96 10.11
N ASP A 17 -44.01 3.35 10.24
CA ASP A 17 -44.48 2.39 9.23
C ASP A 17 -44.72 3.06 7.86
N GLU A 18 -45.10 4.34 7.84
CA GLU A 18 -45.29 5.12 6.61
C GLU A 18 -43.96 5.35 5.89
N GLU A 19 -42.92 5.71 6.64
CA GLU A 19 -41.55 5.87 6.13
C GLU A 19 -41.00 4.55 5.60
N TRP A 20 -41.18 3.45 6.34
CA TRP A 20 -40.79 2.12 5.87
C TRP A 20 -41.55 1.70 4.61
N ALA A 21 -42.85 2.01 4.52
CA ALA A 21 -43.65 1.73 3.34
C ALA A 21 -43.18 2.54 2.13
N ASP A 22 -42.76 3.79 2.34
CA ASP A 22 -42.19 4.64 1.29
C ASP A 22 -40.86 4.08 0.77
N ILE A 23 -39.94 3.77 1.68
CA ILE A 23 -38.65 3.13 1.37
C ILE A 23 -38.86 1.84 0.56
N ALA A 24 -39.82 1.00 0.97
CA ALA A 24 -40.12 -0.23 0.25
C ALA A 24 -40.60 0.01 -1.18
N ARG A 25 -41.51 0.98 -1.40
CA ARG A 25 -42.01 1.35 -2.73
C ARG A 25 -40.87 1.84 -3.63
N ARG A 26 -40.04 2.75 -3.13
CA ARG A 26 -38.89 3.30 -3.87
C ARG A 26 -37.90 2.20 -4.28
N VAL A 27 -37.61 1.27 -3.38
CA VAL A 27 -36.69 0.17 -3.68
C VAL A 27 -37.26 -0.80 -4.72
N VAL A 28 -38.52 -1.20 -4.64
CA VAL A 28 -39.10 -2.10 -5.68
C VAL A 28 -39.21 -1.41 -7.05
N ALA A 29 -39.41 -0.09 -7.07
CA ALA A 29 -39.40 0.69 -8.31
C ALA A 29 -37.98 0.75 -8.90
N ALA A 30 -36.99 1.16 -8.11
CA ALA A 30 -35.60 1.28 -8.54
C ALA A 30 -34.99 -0.06 -9.00
N THR A 31 -35.41 -1.17 -8.41
CA THR A 31 -34.91 -2.52 -8.75
C THR A 31 -35.59 -3.15 -9.96
N GLY A 32 -36.58 -2.49 -10.55
CA GLY A 32 -37.33 -3.01 -11.71
C GLY A 32 -38.28 -4.16 -11.36
N ILE A 33 -38.56 -4.35 -10.06
CA ILE A 33 -39.52 -5.35 -9.56
C ILE A 33 -40.94 -4.83 -9.77
N ALA A 34 -41.22 -3.60 -9.33
CA ALA A 34 -42.49 -2.92 -9.55
C ALA A 34 -42.21 -1.43 -9.83
N PRO A 35 -41.78 -1.09 -11.07
CA PRO A 35 -41.58 0.30 -11.48
C PRO A 35 -42.84 1.15 -11.28
N ASP A 36 -42.64 2.44 -11.06
CA ASP A 36 -43.75 3.39 -11.01
C ASP A 36 -44.51 3.40 -12.34
N ASP A 37 -45.83 3.58 -12.26
CA ASP A 37 -46.75 3.58 -13.41
C ASP A 37 -46.74 2.31 -14.28
N ASP A 38 -46.19 1.21 -13.79
CA ASP A 38 -46.18 -0.09 -14.46
C ASP A 38 -47.28 -1.01 -13.90
N PRO A 39 -48.48 -1.06 -14.52
CA PRO A 39 -49.58 -1.89 -14.03
C PRO A 39 -49.26 -3.39 -14.07
N ASP A 40 -48.25 -3.80 -14.85
CA ASP A 40 -47.80 -5.17 -14.99
C ASP A 40 -46.62 -5.53 -14.06
N GLY A 41 -46.22 -4.61 -13.17
CA GLY A 41 -45.18 -4.84 -12.15
C GLY A 41 -45.41 -6.12 -11.33
N CYS A 42 -44.34 -6.67 -10.77
CA CYS A 42 -44.44 -7.87 -9.95
C CYS A 42 -45.26 -7.61 -8.68
N ARG A 43 -45.97 -8.64 -8.21
CA ARG A 43 -46.65 -8.59 -6.92
C ARG A 43 -45.61 -8.71 -5.81
N TRP A 44 -45.70 -7.84 -4.82
CA TRP A 44 -44.74 -7.77 -3.73
C TRP A 44 -45.43 -7.43 -2.41
N VAL A 45 -44.73 -7.71 -1.31
CA VAL A 45 -45.12 -7.36 0.05
C VAL A 45 -43.88 -6.91 0.82
N ALA A 46 -44.03 -5.90 1.67
CA ALA A 46 -43.04 -5.53 2.67
C ALA A 46 -43.57 -5.90 4.07
N VAL A 47 -42.71 -6.51 4.87
CA VAL A 47 -43.01 -6.96 6.23
C VAL A 47 -42.00 -6.32 7.17
N ARG A 48 -42.48 -5.55 8.16
CA ARG A 48 -41.63 -5.03 9.23
C ARG A 48 -41.32 -6.14 10.23
N HIS A 49 -40.05 -6.53 10.33
CA HIS A 49 -39.63 -7.62 11.20
C HIS A 49 -39.15 -7.12 12.57
N ALA A 50 -38.57 -5.92 12.62
CA ALA A 50 -38.19 -5.26 13.87
C ALA A 50 -38.22 -3.72 13.70
N PRO A 51 -37.97 -2.93 14.77
CA PRO A 51 -37.98 -1.47 14.68
C PRO A 51 -37.05 -0.91 13.60
N ASP A 52 -35.91 -1.58 13.38
CA ASP A 52 -34.80 -1.15 12.54
C ASP A 52 -34.75 -1.79 11.14
N HIS A 53 -35.63 -2.76 10.81
CA HIS A 53 -35.56 -3.40 9.49
C HIS A 53 -36.87 -4.02 8.98
N ILE A 54 -36.94 -4.09 7.65
CA ILE A 54 -38.02 -4.71 6.88
C ILE A 54 -37.49 -5.80 5.94
N HIS A 55 -38.39 -6.70 5.53
CA HIS A 55 -38.18 -7.67 4.47
C HIS A 55 -39.18 -7.45 3.35
N ILE A 56 -38.69 -7.36 2.12
CA ILE A 56 -39.49 -7.25 0.91
C ILE A 56 -39.41 -8.58 0.16
N ALA A 57 -40.56 -9.16 -0.16
CA ALA A 57 -40.66 -10.37 -0.96
C ALA A 57 -41.51 -10.09 -2.20
N ALA A 58 -41.05 -10.56 -3.37
CA ALA A 58 -41.75 -10.36 -4.64
C ALA A 58 -41.72 -11.58 -5.56
N THR A 59 -42.72 -11.67 -6.44
CA THR A 59 -42.64 -12.55 -7.60
C THR A 59 -41.54 -12.08 -8.55
N LYS A 60 -40.94 -13.00 -9.32
CA LYS A 60 -39.98 -12.65 -10.40
C LYS A 60 -40.63 -12.56 -11.77
N VAL A 61 -41.89 -13.00 -11.86
CA VAL A 61 -42.74 -12.98 -13.04
C VAL A 61 -43.76 -11.86 -12.84
N ARG A 62 -43.90 -11.05 -13.89
CA ARG A 62 -44.79 -9.90 -14.01
C ARG A 62 -46.22 -10.34 -14.34
N ALA A 63 -47.17 -9.42 -14.28
CA ALA A 63 -48.57 -9.73 -14.66
C ALA A 63 -48.70 -10.08 -16.16
N ASP A 64 -47.84 -9.49 -17.00
CA ASP A 64 -47.73 -9.75 -18.44
C ASP A 64 -46.97 -11.05 -18.80
N LEU A 65 -46.69 -11.90 -17.80
CA LEU A 65 -45.96 -13.17 -17.92
C LEU A 65 -44.47 -13.07 -18.30
N ARG A 66 -43.90 -11.85 -18.39
CA ARG A 66 -42.46 -11.67 -18.59
C ARG A 66 -41.70 -11.71 -17.26
N THR A 67 -40.39 -11.95 -17.33
CA THR A 67 -39.50 -11.83 -16.16
C THR A 67 -39.24 -10.35 -15.85
N ALA A 68 -39.26 -9.97 -14.57
CA ALA A 68 -38.87 -8.63 -14.13
C ALA A 68 -37.44 -8.28 -14.57
N ARG A 69 -37.20 -7.03 -14.94
CA ARG A 69 -35.87 -6.52 -15.33
C ARG A 69 -35.04 -6.13 -14.09
N HIS A 70 -34.70 -7.13 -13.28
CA HIS A 70 -34.01 -6.97 -11.99
C HIS A 70 -32.52 -7.38 -12.06
N TRP A 71 -31.92 -7.36 -13.25
CA TRP A 71 -30.52 -7.72 -13.42
C TRP A 71 -29.61 -6.69 -12.74
N ASN A 72 -28.71 -7.14 -11.85
CA ASN A 72 -27.87 -6.27 -11.01
C ASN A 72 -28.69 -5.23 -10.19
N ASP A 73 -29.89 -5.60 -9.77
CA ASP A 73 -30.79 -4.80 -8.93
C ASP A 73 -30.13 -4.21 -7.66
N TYR A 74 -29.19 -4.92 -7.04
CA TYR A 74 -28.45 -4.41 -5.89
C TYR A 74 -27.75 -3.06 -6.17
N LEU A 75 -27.37 -2.78 -7.42
CA LEU A 75 -26.76 -1.52 -7.82
C LEU A 75 -27.73 -0.35 -7.89
N THR A 76 -28.98 -0.62 -8.26
CA THR A 76 -30.02 0.41 -8.32
C THR A 76 -30.67 0.58 -6.95
N ALA A 77 -30.86 -0.51 -6.20
CA ALA A 77 -31.25 -0.47 -4.78
C ALA A 77 -30.25 0.35 -3.96
N ASP A 78 -28.95 0.11 -4.09
CA ASP A 78 -27.92 0.86 -3.35
C ASP A 78 -27.92 2.36 -3.66
N ARG A 79 -28.15 2.73 -4.94
CA ARG A 79 -28.29 4.13 -5.34
C ARG A 79 -29.54 4.78 -4.76
N GLU A 80 -30.65 4.05 -4.73
CA GLU A 80 -31.89 4.55 -4.14
C GLU A 80 -31.77 4.70 -2.61
N LEU A 81 -31.15 3.73 -1.94
CA LEU A 81 -30.84 3.82 -0.52
C LEU A 81 -29.96 5.03 -0.20
N ALA A 82 -29.02 5.40 -1.09
CA ALA A 82 -28.19 6.59 -0.90
C ALA A 82 -29.02 7.88 -0.89
N ALA A 83 -30.01 7.96 -1.80
CA ALA A 83 -30.93 9.07 -1.85
C ALA A 83 -31.81 9.13 -0.61
N ILE A 84 -32.34 7.97 -0.17
CA ILE A 84 -33.16 7.83 1.04
C ILE A 84 -32.37 8.25 2.28
N GLU A 85 -31.15 7.74 2.47
CA GLU A 85 -30.30 8.06 3.63
C GLU A 85 -30.13 9.57 3.77
N LYS A 86 -29.77 10.24 2.68
CA LYS A 86 -29.61 11.69 2.65
C LYS A 86 -30.91 12.45 2.90
N GLU A 87 -32.00 12.03 2.26
CA GLU A 87 -33.31 12.69 2.36
C GLU A 87 -33.91 12.57 3.76
N TYR A 88 -33.72 11.43 4.41
CA TYR A 88 -34.30 11.12 5.72
C TYR A 88 -33.38 11.53 6.89
N GLY A 89 -32.17 12.03 6.57
CA GLY A 89 -31.14 12.37 7.55
C GLY A 89 -30.64 11.16 8.34
N LEU A 90 -30.53 10.01 7.67
CA LEU A 90 -30.03 8.76 8.25
C LEU A 90 -28.52 8.63 8.02
N HIS A 91 -27.92 7.63 8.65
CA HIS A 91 -26.52 7.27 8.48
C HIS A 91 -26.22 6.97 7.01
N GLU A 92 -25.50 7.88 6.36
CA GLU A 92 -25.02 7.68 5.00
C GLU A 92 -23.95 6.59 4.99
N VAL A 93 -24.30 5.42 4.47
CA VAL A 93 -23.38 4.29 4.41
C VAL A 93 -22.27 4.62 3.41
N VAL A 94 -21.01 4.48 3.84
CA VAL A 94 -19.85 4.64 2.97
C VAL A 94 -19.84 3.52 1.93
N ARG A 95 -20.40 3.80 0.75
CA ARG A 95 -20.56 2.83 -0.34
C ARG A 95 -19.22 2.44 -0.94
N GLY A 96 -19.10 1.14 -1.24
CA GLY A 96 -17.92 0.60 -1.90
C GLY A 96 -17.77 1.13 -3.32
N ASP A 97 -16.57 1.62 -3.65
CA ASP A 97 -16.20 1.96 -5.04
C ASP A 97 -16.02 0.72 -5.95
N ARG A 98 -16.27 -0.49 -5.42
CA ARG A 98 -16.14 -1.79 -6.11
C ARG A 98 -14.73 -2.11 -6.61
N THR A 99 -13.70 -1.43 -6.09
CA THR A 99 -12.29 -1.73 -6.40
C THR A 99 -11.65 -2.61 -5.32
N ALA A 100 -12.31 -2.79 -4.18
CA ALA A 100 -11.87 -3.66 -3.09
C ALA A 100 -11.80 -5.14 -3.53
N ALA A 101 -10.89 -5.89 -2.91
CA ALA A 101 -10.85 -7.34 -3.07
C ALA A 101 -12.13 -7.98 -2.52
N LYS A 102 -12.47 -9.18 -3.02
CA LYS A 102 -13.67 -9.91 -2.58
C LYS A 102 -13.61 -10.17 -1.08
N ARG A 103 -14.61 -9.69 -0.33
CA ARG A 103 -14.74 -9.99 1.11
C ARG A 103 -15.07 -11.48 1.29
N PRO A 104 -14.55 -12.14 2.34
CA PRO A 104 -14.99 -13.48 2.68
C PRO A 104 -16.50 -13.51 2.95
N THR A 105 -17.14 -14.55 2.44
CA THR A 105 -18.53 -14.88 2.73
C THR A 105 -18.69 -15.22 4.21
N ARG A 106 -19.92 -15.08 4.72
CA ARG A 106 -20.27 -15.53 6.08
C ARG A 106 -19.88 -17.00 6.33
N ALA A 107 -20.08 -17.87 5.34
CA ALA A 107 -19.70 -19.28 5.45
C ALA A 107 -18.18 -19.49 5.58
N GLU A 108 -17.37 -18.69 4.88
CA GLU A 108 -15.90 -18.70 5.04
C GLU A 108 -15.49 -18.22 6.44
N GLN A 109 -16.15 -17.17 6.97
CA GLN A 109 -15.91 -16.66 8.32
C GLN A 109 -16.29 -17.69 9.40
N GLU A 110 -17.49 -18.25 9.33
CA GLU A 110 -17.96 -19.29 10.26
C GLU A 110 -17.12 -20.56 10.19
N LYS A 111 -16.59 -20.91 9.00
CA LYS A 111 -15.65 -22.02 8.86
C LYS A 111 -14.32 -21.73 9.57
N ALA A 112 -13.76 -20.53 9.38
CA ALA A 112 -12.53 -20.11 10.04
C ALA A 112 -12.67 -20.15 11.57
N LEU A 113 -13.78 -19.58 12.09
CA LEU A 113 -14.09 -19.58 13.51
C LEU A 113 -14.16 -21.01 14.08
N ARG A 114 -14.86 -21.92 13.40
CA ARG A 114 -14.95 -23.33 13.82
C ARG A 114 -13.61 -24.06 13.78
N ALA A 115 -12.70 -23.65 12.91
CA ALA A 115 -11.36 -24.20 12.80
C ALA A 115 -10.34 -23.54 13.75
N GLY A 116 -10.78 -22.62 14.62
CA GLY A 116 -9.90 -21.87 15.53
C GLY A 116 -8.95 -20.91 14.80
N GLN A 117 -9.33 -20.47 13.60
CA GLN A 117 -8.52 -19.62 12.76
C GLN A 117 -8.96 -18.16 12.87
N GLU A 118 -8.01 -17.26 13.07
CA GLU A 118 -8.26 -15.82 13.20
C GLU A 118 -8.83 -15.22 11.91
N LYS A 119 -8.30 -15.64 10.75
CA LYS A 119 -8.72 -15.14 9.43
C LYS A 119 -9.17 -16.28 8.50
N PRO A 120 -10.17 -16.05 7.62
CA PRO A 120 -10.55 -17.01 6.59
C PRO A 120 -9.42 -17.35 5.63
N ALA A 121 -9.42 -18.58 5.12
CA ALA A 121 -8.39 -19.08 4.20
C ALA A 121 -8.15 -18.15 3.00
N ARG A 122 -9.21 -17.55 2.44
CA ARG A 122 -9.10 -16.57 1.34
C ARG A 122 -8.21 -15.38 1.70
N GLU A 123 -8.35 -14.81 2.89
CA GLU A 123 -7.56 -13.65 3.31
C GLU A 123 -6.12 -14.03 3.59
N ARG A 124 -5.90 -15.16 4.28
CA ARG A 124 -4.55 -15.68 4.53
C ARG A 124 -3.82 -15.97 3.22
N LEU A 125 -4.47 -16.68 2.29
CA LEU A 125 -3.91 -16.98 0.97
C LEU A 125 -3.66 -15.71 0.15
N ARG A 126 -4.54 -14.70 0.23
CA ARG A 126 -4.30 -13.40 -0.43
C ARG A 126 -3.03 -12.75 0.08
N ALA A 127 -2.85 -12.65 1.41
CA ALA A 127 -1.65 -12.09 2.01
C ALA A 127 -0.40 -12.90 1.60
N THR A 128 -0.47 -14.23 1.68
CA THR A 128 0.62 -15.11 1.28
C THR A 128 1.02 -14.94 -0.20
N VAL A 129 0.04 -14.88 -1.10
CA VAL A 129 0.27 -14.68 -2.53
C VAL A 129 0.88 -13.30 -2.80
N ARG A 130 0.39 -12.24 -2.15
CA ARG A 130 0.96 -10.89 -2.25
C ARG A 130 2.44 -10.86 -1.86
N THR A 131 2.76 -11.43 -0.70
CA THR A 131 4.12 -11.56 -0.21
C THR A 131 5.01 -12.35 -1.18
N ALA A 132 4.50 -13.46 -1.73
CA ALA A 132 5.24 -14.23 -2.74
C ALA A 132 5.50 -13.43 -4.03
N VAL A 133 4.52 -12.65 -4.50
CA VAL A 133 4.70 -11.75 -5.66
C VAL A 133 5.74 -10.66 -5.39
N ALA A 134 5.73 -10.08 -4.18
CA ALA A 134 6.68 -9.05 -3.79
C ALA A 134 8.13 -9.58 -3.73
N ALA A 135 8.30 -10.87 -3.40
CA ALA A 135 9.60 -11.54 -3.35
C ALA A 135 10.08 -12.08 -4.72
N ALA A 136 9.16 -12.47 -5.61
CA ALA A 136 9.49 -13.13 -6.86
C ALA A 136 9.99 -12.16 -7.94
N SER A 137 11.01 -12.58 -8.71
CA SER A 137 11.59 -11.83 -9.84
C SER A 137 11.13 -12.35 -11.20
N SER A 138 10.49 -13.52 -11.23
CA SER A 138 9.90 -14.11 -12.44
C SER A 138 8.68 -14.95 -12.07
N MET A 139 7.90 -15.36 -13.08
CA MET A 139 6.72 -16.19 -12.85
C MET A 139 7.10 -17.57 -12.29
N GLU A 140 8.22 -18.13 -12.76
CA GLU A 140 8.76 -19.41 -12.31
C GLU A 140 9.18 -19.32 -10.83
N GLU A 141 9.87 -18.25 -10.45
CA GLU A 141 10.24 -18.00 -9.05
C GLU A 141 8.99 -17.79 -8.18
N PHE A 142 7.97 -17.10 -8.68
CA PHE A 142 6.70 -16.91 -7.97
C PHE A 142 6.01 -18.25 -7.65
N VAL A 143 5.86 -19.12 -8.64
CA VAL A 143 5.27 -20.45 -8.43
C VAL A 143 6.12 -21.29 -7.49
N HIS A 144 7.46 -21.25 -7.66
CA HIS A 144 8.40 -21.96 -6.79
C HIS A 144 8.32 -21.49 -5.34
N LEU A 145 8.24 -20.17 -5.08
CA LEU A 145 8.10 -19.64 -3.74
C LEU A 145 6.81 -20.15 -3.09
N LEU A 146 5.67 -20.07 -3.80
CA LEU A 146 4.40 -20.56 -3.27
C LEU A 146 4.40 -22.06 -2.98
N SER A 147 5.00 -22.88 -3.85
CA SER A 147 5.02 -24.34 -3.67
C SER A 147 5.89 -24.82 -2.51
N HIS A 148 6.76 -23.95 -1.98
CA HIS A 148 7.61 -24.23 -0.83
C HIS A 148 7.08 -23.64 0.48
N LEU A 149 5.93 -22.96 0.46
CA LEU A 149 5.30 -22.46 1.68
C LEU A 149 4.47 -23.55 2.34
N ASN A 150 4.82 -23.87 3.58
CA ASN A 150 4.09 -24.84 4.39
C ASN A 150 2.61 -24.45 4.51
N GLY A 151 1.70 -25.43 4.34
CA GLY A 151 0.27 -25.20 4.44
C GLY A 151 -0.38 -24.59 3.19
N VAL A 152 0.37 -24.40 2.10
CA VAL A 152 -0.14 -23.86 0.83
C VAL A 152 0.03 -24.88 -0.29
N LEU A 153 -1.09 -25.25 -0.92
CA LEU A 153 -1.11 -26.04 -2.14
C LEU A 153 -1.16 -25.09 -3.34
N VAL A 154 -0.46 -25.46 -4.42
CA VAL A 154 -0.39 -24.67 -5.65
C VAL A 154 -0.66 -25.58 -6.85
N GLU A 155 -1.51 -25.12 -7.76
CA GLU A 155 -1.79 -25.79 -9.04
C GLU A 155 -1.59 -24.79 -10.18
N VAL A 156 -0.73 -25.11 -11.14
CA VAL A 156 -0.61 -24.35 -12.39
C VAL A 156 -1.63 -24.87 -13.39
N VAL A 157 -2.45 -23.98 -13.93
CA VAL A 157 -3.52 -24.30 -14.87
C VAL A 157 -3.02 -23.99 -16.29
N TYR A 158 -3.19 -24.93 -17.21
CA TYR A 158 -2.74 -24.82 -18.60
C TYR A 158 -3.93 -24.73 -19.57
N PHE A 159 -3.72 -24.08 -20.71
CA PHE A 159 -4.59 -24.20 -21.87
C PHE A 159 -4.38 -25.54 -22.58
N PRO A 160 -5.31 -25.99 -23.44
CA PRO A 160 -5.09 -27.16 -24.28
C PRO A 160 -3.84 -27.07 -25.19
N SER A 161 -3.37 -25.85 -25.49
CA SER A 161 -2.12 -25.62 -26.22
C SER A 161 -0.85 -25.97 -25.43
N GLY A 162 -0.95 -26.15 -24.11
CA GLY A 162 0.19 -26.31 -23.21
C GLY A 162 0.70 -25.00 -22.59
N ASP A 163 0.17 -23.84 -23.00
CA ASP A 163 0.53 -22.56 -22.41
C ASP A 163 -0.09 -22.38 -21.01
N VAL A 164 0.60 -21.68 -20.11
CA VAL A 164 0.06 -21.39 -18.77
C VAL A 164 -1.14 -20.45 -18.89
N ARG A 165 -2.30 -20.92 -18.44
CA ARG A 165 -3.54 -20.16 -18.31
C ARG A 165 -3.60 -19.37 -17.02
N GLY A 166 -3.11 -19.94 -15.93
CA GLY A 166 -3.11 -19.29 -14.63
C GLY A 166 -2.63 -20.21 -13.50
N TYR A 167 -3.00 -19.86 -12.27
CA TYR A 167 -2.66 -20.65 -11.09
C TYR A 167 -3.85 -20.64 -10.11
N LYS A 168 -3.89 -21.66 -9.26
CA LYS A 168 -4.78 -21.76 -8.11
C LYS A 168 -3.96 -22.05 -6.87
N VAL A 169 -4.45 -21.58 -5.73
CA VAL A 169 -3.91 -21.90 -4.41
C VAL A 169 -4.99 -22.39 -3.47
N ALA A 170 -4.64 -23.26 -2.55
CA ALA A 170 -5.50 -23.71 -1.47
C ALA A 170 -4.70 -23.75 -0.16
N ALA A 171 -5.39 -23.58 0.96
CA ALA A 171 -4.80 -23.81 2.27
C ALA A 171 -5.01 -25.28 2.65
N GLU A 172 -3.96 -25.99 3.04
CA GLU A 172 -4.01 -27.43 3.36
C GLU A 172 -5.01 -27.75 4.49
N ASP A 173 -5.18 -26.81 5.42
CA ASP A 173 -6.08 -26.91 6.56
C ASP A 173 -7.56 -26.64 6.21
N THR A 174 -7.86 -26.27 4.96
CA THR A 174 -9.19 -25.81 4.55
C THR A 174 -9.76 -26.68 3.43
N THR A 175 -10.69 -27.56 3.80
CA THR A 175 -11.32 -28.50 2.88
C THR A 175 -12.84 -28.32 2.74
N THR A 176 -13.40 -28.88 1.68
CA THR A 176 -14.84 -29.05 1.46
C THR A 176 -15.39 -30.16 2.36
N ALA A 177 -16.72 -30.35 2.39
CA ALA A 177 -17.33 -31.47 3.09
C ALA A 177 -16.81 -32.84 2.59
N GLY A 178 -16.40 -32.92 1.32
CA GLY A 178 -15.78 -34.10 0.70
C GLY A 178 -14.29 -34.27 1.02
N LYS A 179 -13.71 -33.48 1.92
CA LYS A 179 -12.27 -33.46 2.26
C LYS A 179 -11.34 -33.07 1.11
N GLU A 180 -11.86 -32.39 0.09
CA GLU A 180 -11.04 -31.85 -1.00
C GLU A 180 -10.57 -30.43 -0.66
N PRO A 181 -9.37 -29.99 -1.10
CA PRO A 181 -8.92 -28.62 -0.89
C PRO A 181 -9.86 -27.57 -1.51
N VAL A 182 -10.07 -26.46 -0.81
CA VAL A 182 -10.80 -25.31 -1.38
C VAL A 182 -9.84 -24.43 -2.18
N TRP A 183 -9.92 -24.54 -3.50
CA TRP A 183 -9.07 -23.80 -4.43
C TRP A 183 -9.59 -22.40 -4.72
N PHE A 184 -8.66 -21.43 -4.76
CA PHE A 184 -8.89 -20.07 -5.21
C PHE A 184 -7.93 -19.74 -6.35
N SER A 185 -8.46 -19.26 -7.47
CA SER A 185 -7.64 -18.60 -8.48
C SER A 185 -7.13 -17.23 -8.00
N GLY A 186 -6.04 -16.74 -8.59
CA GLY A 186 -5.50 -15.42 -8.24
C GLY A 186 -6.54 -14.29 -8.31
N SER A 187 -7.39 -14.27 -9.34
CA SER A 187 -8.48 -13.27 -9.48
C SER A 187 -9.61 -13.42 -8.46
N GLU A 188 -9.80 -14.60 -7.87
CA GLU A 188 -10.73 -14.81 -6.76
C GLU A 188 -10.16 -14.31 -5.43
N LEU A 189 -8.84 -14.32 -5.27
CA LEU A 189 -8.19 -13.68 -4.14
C LEU A 189 -8.27 -12.16 -4.27
N ALA A 190 -7.78 -11.60 -5.38
CA ALA A 190 -7.94 -10.20 -5.72
C ALA A 190 -7.74 -9.97 -7.24
N PRO A 191 -8.42 -8.98 -7.87
CA PRO A 191 -8.36 -8.78 -9.33
C PRO A 191 -6.92 -8.63 -9.89
N ASP A 192 -6.06 -8.04 -9.08
CA ASP A 192 -4.71 -7.67 -9.42
C ASP A 192 -3.69 -8.80 -9.19
N LEU A 193 -4.11 -9.88 -8.51
CA LEU A 193 -3.39 -11.14 -8.36
C LEU A 193 -3.72 -12.14 -9.47
N SER A 194 -4.45 -11.73 -10.51
CA SER A 194 -4.60 -12.55 -11.70
C SER A 194 -3.25 -12.81 -12.37
N PHE A 195 -3.08 -14.01 -12.93
CA PHE A 195 -1.86 -14.40 -13.65
C PHE A 195 -1.35 -13.36 -14.66
N PRO A 196 -2.17 -12.81 -15.59
CA PRO A 196 -1.67 -11.80 -16.54
C PRO A 196 -1.19 -10.52 -15.86
N LYS A 197 -1.80 -10.11 -14.72
CA LYS A 197 -1.38 -8.92 -13.98
C LYS A 197 -0.08 -9.14 -13.22
N ILE A 198 0.08 -10.30 -12.58
CA ILE A 198 1.35 -10.68 -11.94
C ILE A 198 2.45 -10.76 -13.00
N ARG A 199 2.20 -11.43 -14.14
CA ARG A 199 3.18 -11.52 -15.23
C ARG A 199 3.62 -10.15 -15.72
N GLN A 200 2.67 -9.26 -16.02
CA GLN A 200 2.98 -7.89 -16.45
C GLN A 200 3.84 -7.14 -15.43
N ARG A 201 3.56 -7.28 -14.13
CA ARG A 201 4.37 -6.66 -13.07
C ARG A 201 5.79 -7.21 -13.03
N LEU A 202 5.94 -8.52 -13.14
CA LEU A 202 7.23 -9.22 -13.08
C LEU A 202 8.08 -8.95 -14.34
N GLU A 203 7.46 -8.76 -15.49
CA GLU A 203 8.14 -8.38 -16.75
C GLU A 203 8.53 -6.89 -16.77
N ALA A 204 7.79 -6.02 -16.08
CA ALA A 204 8.07 -4.58 -16.04
C ALA A 204 9.30 -4.20 -15.19
N ILE A 205 9.99 -5.17 -14.59
CA ILE A 205 11.22 -4.94 -13.84
C ILE A 205 12.40 -5.09 -14.79
N ASP A 206 13.12 -4.00 -15.00
CA ASP A 206 14.43 -4.09 -15.63
C ASP A 206 15.33 -5.00 -14.76
N ARG A 207 15.99 -5.98 -15.38
CA ARG A 207 17.12 -6.65 -14.73
C ARG A 207 18.11 -5.54 -14.40
N GLN A 208 18.33 -5.26 -13.11
CA GLN A 208 19.42 -4.36 -12.72
C GLN A 208 20.68 -4.83 -13.47
N PRO A 209 21.44 -3.94 -14.12
CA PRO A 209 22.64 -4.33 -14.82
C PRO A 209 23.54 -5.05 -13.81
N ALA A 210 23.64 -6.37 -13.98
CA ALA A 210 24.51 -7.20 -13.18
C ALA A 210 25.94 -6.75 -13.48
N ASP A 211 26.68 -6.45 -12.41
CA ASP A 211 28.13 -6.42 -12.37
C ASP A 211 28.81 -5.61 -13.47
N GLN A 212 28.78 -4.27 -13.35
CA GLN A 212 29.94 -3.51 -13.78
C GLN A 212 31.05 -3.68 -12.73
N PRO A 213 32.16 -4.38 -13.04
CA PRO A 213 33.24 -4.57 -12.08
C PRO A 213 33.82 -3.21 -11.66
N GLY A 214 33.79 -2.93 -10.36
CA GLY A 214 34.37 -1.71 -9.76
C GLY A 214 33.38 -0.72 -9.13
N TRP A 215 32.06 -0.85 -9.38
CA TRP A 215 31.05 -0.04 -8.71
C TRP A 215 30.50 -0.74 -7.46
N ARG A 216 30.62 -0.12 -6.27
CA ARG A 216 29.93 -0.61 -5.08
C ARG A 216 28.42 -0.51 -5.30
N ARG A 217 27.73 -1.65 -5.27
CA ARG A 217 26.26 -1.68 -5.31
C ARG A 217 25.73 -0.92 -4.07
N PRO A 218 24.82 0.06 -4.23
CA PRO A 218 24.21 0.73 -3.08
C PRO A 218 23.34 -0.27 -2.29
N ASN A 219 23.37 -0.20 -0.95
CA ASN A 219 22.55 -1.07 -0.09
C ASN A 219 21.06 -1.00 -0.50
N PRO A 220 20.39 -2.14 -0.71
CA PRO A 220 19.02 -2.16 -1.27
C PRO A 220 18.00 -1.51 -0.35
N TRP A 221 18.18 -1.58 0.97
CA TRP A 221 17.32 -0.88 1.91
C TRP A 221 17.43 0.64 1.77
N HIS A 222 18.65 1.17 1.65
CA HIS A 222 18.83 2.61 1.42
C HIS A 222 18.22 3.06 0.08
N GLN A 223 18.26 2.22 -0.95
CA GLN A 223 17.60 2.49 -2.23
C GLN A 223 16.08 2.49 -2.08
N ALA A 224 15.52 1.51 -1.37
CA ALA A 224 14.09 1.40 -1.12
C ALA A 224 13.59 2.59 -0.30
N THR A 225 14.24 2.91 0.82
CA THR A 225 13.92 4.11 1.61
C THR A 225 14.00 5.36 0.75
N ALA A 226 15.05 5.54 -0.07
CA ALA A 226 15.17 6.69 -0.97
C ALA A 226 14.00 6.80 -1.97
N ALA A 227 13.55 5.66 -2.50
CA ALA A 227 12.44 5.62 -3.45
C ALA A 227 11.11 5.92 -2.76
N THR A 228 10.89 5.34 -1.58
CA THR A 228 9.72 5.58 -0.71
C THR A 228 9.59 7.06 -0.36
N GLU A 229 10.67 7.73 0.02
CA GLU A 229 10.64 9.16 0.39
C GLU A 229 10.28 10.12 -0.73
N ARG A 230 10.42 9.71 -1.99
CA ARG A 230 10.03 10.54 -3.13
C ARG A 230 8.53 10.48 -3.37
N ILE A 231 7.83 9.46 -2.86
CA ILE A 231 6.42 9.24 -3.13
C ILE A 231 5.54 10.42 -2.67
N PRO A 232 5.67 10.99 -1.46
CA PRO A 232 4.84 12.12 -1.04
C PRO A 232 4.89 13.27 -2.05
N HIS A 233 6.09 13.66 -2.50
CA HIS A 233 6.25 14.69 -3.52
C HIS A 233 5.63 14.32 -4.88
N ARG A 234 5.55 13.03 -5.23
CA ARG A 234 4.86 12.55 -6.44
C ARG A 234 3.34 12.61 -6.29
N LEU A 235 2.82 12.39 -5.09
CA LEU A 235 1.39 12.51 -4.79
C LEU A 235 0.93 13.98 -4.79
N ASP A 236 1.82 14.93 -4.50
CA ASP A 236 1.54 16.37 -4.59
C ASP A 236 1.47 16.88 -6.05
N GLN A 237 1.91 16.08 -7.03
CA GLN A 237 1.85 16.42 -8.45
C GLN A 237 0.46 16.09 -9.02
N ASP A 238 0.02 16.87 -10.01
CA ASP A 238 -1.27 16.66 -10.69
C ASP A 238 -1.16 15.54 -11.74
N ASP A 239 -0.81 14.34 -11.29
CA ASP A 239 -0.74 13.12 -12.08
C ASP A 239 -1.28 11.93 -11.27
N ASP A 240 -2.57 11.69 -11.45
CA ASP A 240 -3.31 10.61 -10.77
C ASP A 240 -2.79 9.22 -11.14
N GLN A 241 -2.34 9.01 -12.38
CA GLN A 241 -1.88 7.70 -12.85
C GLN A 241 -0.50 7.37 -12.27
N ALA A 242 0.41 8.34 -12.25
CA ALA A 242 1.70 8.20 -11.60
C ALA A 242 1.54 8.04 -10.07
N SER A 243 0.64 8.81 -9.45
CA SER A 243 0.31 8.68 -8.03
C SER A 243 -0.15 7.27 -7.67
N GLN A 244 -1.10 6.73 -8.44
CA GLN A 244 -1.59 5.37 -8.25
C GLN A 244 -0.53 4.29 -8.50
N ALA A 245 0.36 4.50 -9.48
CA ALA A 245 1.49 3.61 -9.66
C ALA A 245 2.40 3.59 -8.42
N HIS A 246 2.76 4.76 -7.89
CA HIS A 246 3.60 4.88 -6.70
C HIS A 246 2.96 4.24 -5.46
N LEU A 247 1.66 4.44 -5.24
CA LEU A 247 0.92 3.77 -4.15
C LEU A 247 0.93 2.25 -4.33
N ALA A 248 0.69 1.73 -5.53
CA ALA A 248 0.72 0.30 -5.80
C ALA A 248 2.11 -0.31 -5.53
N ALA A 249 3.19 0.35 -5.96
CA ALA A 249 4.55 -0.11 -5.71
C ALA A 249 4.95 -0.02 -4.23
N PHE A 250 4.44 0.96 -3.50
CA PHE A 250 4.61 1.03 -2.05
C PHE A 250 3.81 -0.06 -1.32
N GLY A 251 2.60 -0.40 -1.79
CA GLY A 251 1.86 -1.56 -1.29
C GLY A 251 2.64 -2.88 -1.47
N GLU A 252 3.29 -3.07 -2.62
CA GLU A 252 4.20 -4.22 -2.83
C GLU A 252 5.39 -4.20 -1.85
N ALA A 253 5.89 -3.02 -1.48
CA ALA A 253 6.94 -2.89 -0.47
C ALA A 253 6.46 -3.34 0.91
N LEU A 254 5.24 -2.94 1.32
CA LEU A 254 4.61 -3.38 2.57
C LEU A 254 4.36 -4.89 2.57
N ASP A 255 3.91 -5.47 1.45
CA ASP A 255 3.68 -6.91 1.30
C ASP A 255 4.97 -7.75 1.51
N ALA A 256 6.15 -7.18 1.28
CA ALA A 256 7.43 -7.85 1.48
C ALA A 256 7.92 -7.82 2.94
N LEU A 257 7.56 -6.79 3.72
CA LEU A 257 8.09 -6.57 5.07
C LEU A 257 7.91 -7.76 6.04
N PRO A 258 6.80 -8.53 6.02
CA PRO A 258 6.67 -9.70 6.90
C PRO A 258 7.75 -10.77 6.72
N LEU A 259 8.41 -10.85 5.55
CA LEU A 259 9.56 -11.75 5.31
C LEU A 259 10.87 -11.22 5.91
N LEU A 260 10.97 -9.90 6.05
CA LEU A 260 12.22 -9.19 6.33
C LEU A 260 12.39 -8.78 7.79
N THR A 261 11.36 -8.99 8.59
CA THR A 261 11.26 -8.44 9.95
C THR A 261 11.21 -9.52 11.03
N PRO A 262 11.71 -9.22 12.26
CA PRO A 262 11.61 -10.12 13.41
C PRO A 262 10.16 -10.41 13.81
N GLN A 263 9.92 -11.56 14.44
CA GLN A 263 8.58 -12.05 14.83
C GLN A 263 7.68 -11.03 15.57
N PRO A 264 8.16 -10.26 16.55
CA PRO A 264 7.30 -9.34 17.32
C PRO A 264 6.55 -8.32 16.46
N MET A 265 7.15 -7.91 15.35
CA MET A 265 6.60 -6.88 14.47
C MET A 265 5.77 -7.44 13.30
N ARG A 266 5.83 -8.75 13.05
CA ARG A 266 5.24 -9.34 11.83
C ARG A 266 3.74 -9.22 11.79
N THR A 267 3.07 -9.25 12.94
CA THR A 267 1.61 -9.09 13.00
C THR A 267 1.23 -7.69 12.56
N GLU A 268 1.78 -6.65 13.19
CA GLU A 268 1.53 -5.25 12.81
C GLU A 268 1.84 -4.98 11.33
N LEU A 269 2.95 -5.52 10.80
CA LEU A 269 3.31 -5.32 9.40
C LEU A 269 2.39 -6.06 8.42
N ARG A 270 1.83 -7.20 8.81
CA ARG A 270 0.81 -7.90 8.00
C ARG A 270 -0.51 -7.14 8.01
N GLU A 271 -0.91 -6.61 9.16
CA GLU A 271 -2.13 -5.79 9.26
C GLU A 271 -1.97 -4.48 8.47
N ALA A 272 -0.81 -3.81 8.57
CA ALA A 272 -0.47 -2.64 7.75
C ALA A 272 -0.57 -2.94 6.25
N ALA A 273 0.04 -4.04 5.77
CA ALA A 273 -0.04 -4.43 4.36
C ALA A 273 -1.48 -4.74 3.92
N THR A 274 -2.24 -5.42 4.78
CA THR A 274 -3.65 -5.79 4.52
C THR A 274 -4.57 -4.56 4.47
N ALA A 275 -4.42 -3.62 5.39
CA ALA A 275 -5.15 -2.36 5.40
C ALA A 275 -4.77 -1.54 4.16
N PHE A 276 -3.47 -1.40 3.88
CA PHE A 276 -2.98 -0.56 2.77
C PHE A 276 -3.36 -1.10 1.41
N GLU A 277 -3.58 -2.42 1.27
CA GLU A 277 -4.16 -3.00 0.05
C GLU A 277 -5.36 -2.19 -0.42
N ARG A 278 -6.27 -1.81 0.49
CA ARG A 278 -7.46 -1.05 0.14
C ARG A 278 -7.12 0.35 -0.37
N ALA A 279 -6.15 1.02 0.23
CA ALA A 279 -5.66 2.33 -0.21
C ALA A 279 -5.05 2.29 -1.63
N THR A 280 -4.44 1.17 -2.03
CA THR A 280 -3.92 1.01 -3.41
C THR A 280 -4.99 0.76 -4.47
N ARG A 281 -6.27 0.59 -4.09
CA ARG A 281 -7.33 0.28 -5.05
C ARG A 281 -7.92 1.55 -5.64
N SER A 282 -7.81 1.67 -6.95
CA SER A 282 -8.41 2.76 -7.71
C SER A 282 -8.94 2.28 -9.06
N ARG A 283 -9.87 3.04 -9.62
CA ARG A 283 -10.30 2.89 -11.03
C ARG A 283 -9.29 3.52 -12.00
N ILE A 284 -8.40 4.37 -11.50
CA ILE A 284 -7.32 4.99 -12.26
C ILE A 284 -6.28 3.91 -12.59
N GLY A 285 -5.90 3.82 -13.87
CA GLY A 285 -4.85 2.90 -14.32
C GLY A 285 -3.47 3.36 -13.85
N ALA A 286 -2.66 2.44 -13.33
CA ALA A 286 -1.29 2.73 -12.90
C ALA A 286 -0.29 2.59 -14.07
N GLU A 287 0.51 3.62 -14.32
CA GLU A 287 1.62 3.55 -15.27
C GLU A 287 2.88 2.94 -14.62
N HIS A 288 3.12 1.66 -14.90
CA HIS A 288 4.11 0.85 -14.18
C HIS A 288 5.59 1.26 -14.34
N HIS A 289 5.91 2.18 -15.27
CA HIS A 289 7.30 2.57 -15.54
C HIS A 289 7.87 3.55 -14.50
N HIS A 290 7.03 4.34 -13.81
CA HIS A 290 7.46 5.28 -12.77
C HIS A 290 8.01 4.61 -11.49
N THR A 291 7.82 3.29 -11.34
CA THR A 291 8.01 2.60 -10.06
C THR A 291 9.07 1.50 -10.08
N ARG A 292 9.82 1.38 -11.18
CA ARG A 292 10.84 0.31 -11.34
C ARG A 292 11.89 0.34 -10.24
N ALA A 293 12.35 1.53 -9.83
CA ALA A 293 13.37 1.68 -8.80
C ALA A 293 12.95 1.09 -7.44
N LEU A 294 11.73 1.41 -6.97
CA LEU A 294 11.22 0.87 -5.70
C LEU A 294 11.02 -0.64 -5.79
N ARG A 295 10.38 -1.13 -6.85
CA ARG A 295 10.17 -2.58 -7.06
C ARG A 295 11.46 -3.37 -7.13
N GLY A 296 12.49 -2.83 -7.78
CA GLY A 296 13.82 -3.45 -7.84
C GLY A 296 14.49 -3.49 -6.46
N ALA A 297 14.42 -2.38 -5.72
CA ALA A 297 15.00 -2.27 -4.38
C ALA A 297 14.31 -3.21 -3.37
N VAL A 298 12.97 -3.29 -3.38
CA VAL A 298 12.19 -4.20 -2.51
C VAL A 298 12.59 -5.66 -2.72
N ARG A 299 12.74 -6.11 -3.97
CA ARG A 299 13.22 -7.47 -4.25
C ARG A 299 14.65 -7.70 -3.77
N ALA A 300 15.51 -6.71 -3.97
CA ALA A 300 16.88 -6.79 -3.49
C ALA A 300 16.94 -6.85 -1.95
N MET A 301 16.03 -6.18 -1.23
CA MET A 301 15.89 -6.32 0.24
C MET A 301 15.55 -7.76 0.67
N VAL A 302 14.77 -8.49 -0.13
CA VAL A 302 14.45 -9.91 0.14
C VAL A 302 15.68 -10.81 -0.02
N ARG A 303 16.61 -10.45 -0.92
CA ARG A 303 17.87 -11.18 -1.11
C ARG A 303 18.93 -10.80 -0.08
N GLU A 304 18.92 -9.55 0.37
CA GLU A 304 19.86 -8.99 1.35
C GLU A 304 19.08 -8.40 2.55
N PRO A 305 18.78 -9.22 3.58
CA PRO A 305 18.01 -8.78 4.73
C PRO A 305 18.74 -7.68 5.51
N ALA A 306 17.97 -6.87 6.24
CA ALA A 306 18.52 -5.76 7.03
C ALA A 306 19.55 -6.27 8.07
N PRO A 307 20.54 -5.44 8.42
CA PRO A 307 21.36 -5.68 9.61
C PRO A 307 20.49 -5.87 10.86
N LYS A 308 21.03 -6.61 11.83
CA LYS A 308 20.32 -6.93 13.09
C LYS A 308 20.16 -5.74 14.03
N ASP A 309 20.81 -4.61 13.74
CA ASP A 309 20.75 -3.39 14.57
C ASP A 309 19.42 -2.65 14.48
N GLY A 310 18.52 -3.02 13.55
CA GLY A 310 17.19 -2.44 13.41
C GLY A 310 17.13 -1.03 12.80
N ALA A 311 18.26 -0.33 12.69
CA ALA A 311 18.31 1.08 12.30
C ALA A 311 17.79 1.30 10.88
N ILE A 312 18.24 0.47 9.93
CA ILE A 312 17.84 0.56 8.52
C ILE A 312 16.34 0.23 8.35
N LEU A 313 15.81 -0.72 9.10
CA LEU A 313 14.38 -1.03 9.11
C LEU A 313 13.58 0.15 9.67
N ALA A 314 14.01 0.73 10.79
CA ALA A 314 13.38 1.91 11.38
C ALA A 314 13.34 3.08 10.38
N MET A 315 14.43 3.35 9.64
CA MET A 315 14.45 4.37 8.59
C MET A 315 13.45 4.10 7.46
N PHE A 316 13.28 2.83 7.05
CA PHE A 316 12.30 2.48 6.03
C PHE A 316 10.87 2.69 6.53
N LEU A 317 10.58 2.27 7.77
CA LEU A 317 9.26 2.43 8.39
C LEU A 317 8.92 3.91 8.63
N ASP A 318 9.89 4.74 9.02
CA ASP A 318 9.72 6.19 9.13
C ASP A 318 9.29 6.78 7.77
N ALA A 319 9.99 6.45 6.69
CA ALA A 319 9.61 6.87 5.34
C ALA A 319 8.23 6.32 4.92
N ALA A 320 7.90 5.08 5.30
CA ALA A 320 6.61 4.45 5.01
C ALA A 320 5.44 5.20 5.69
N ILE A 321 5.61 5.61 6.95
CA ILE A 321 4.64 6.44 7.68
C ILE A 321 4.34 7.73 6.90
N LEU A 322 5.39 8.38 6.35
CA LEU A 322 5.21 9.60 5.55
C LEU A 322 4.39 9.35 4.28
N VAL A 323 4.62 8.24 3.60
CA VAL A 323 3.85 7.85 2.41
C VAL A 323 2.39 7.64 2.76
N VAL A 324 2.09 6.97 3.87
CA VAL A 324 0.71 6.69 4.27
C VAL A 324 -0.02 7.98 4.67
N ILE A 325 0.63 8.91 5.36
CA ILE A 325 0.05 10.23 5.65
C ILE A 325 -0.26 10.99 4.36
N ALA A 326 0.68 10.99 3.41
CA ALA A 326 0.49 11.63 2.11
C ALA A 326 -0.63 10.95 1.28
N ALA A 327 -0.70 9.62 1.31
CA ALA A 327 -1.76 8.85 0.68
C ALA A 327 -3.14 9.19 1.27
N ALA A 328 -3.25 9.27 2.59
CA ALA A 328 -4.48 9.67 3.27
C ALA A 328 -4.94 11.06 2.78
N ARG A 329 -4.06 12.06 2.80
CA ARG A 329 -4.37 13.41 2.28
C ARG A 329 -4.77 13.40 0.81
N TRP A 330 -4.04 12.65 -0.02
CA TRP A 330 -4.32 12.51 -1.45
C TRP A 330 -5.71 11.92 -1.71
N HIS A 331 -6.11 10.92 -0.91
CA HIS A 331 -7.43 10.30 -0.98
C HIS A 331 -8.54 11.21 -0.43
N GLU A 332 -8.29 11.93 0.67
CA GLU A 332 -9.21 12.88 1.27
C GLU A 332 -9.57 14.00 0.29
N LEU A 333 -8.57 14.61 -0.35
CA LEU A 333 -8.75 15.65 -1.37
C LEU A 333 -9.55 15.18 -2.60
N ARG A 334 -9.64 13.87 -2.82
CA ARG A 334 -10.38 13.24 -3.93
C ARG A 334 -11.69 12.57 -3.48
N HIS A 335 -12.08 12.74 -2.21
CA HIS A 335 -13.27 12.11 -1.63
C HIS A 335 -13.28 10.58 -1.78
N HIS A 336 -12.10 9.97 -1.63
CA HIS A 336 -11.91 8.53 -1.64
C HIS A 336 -12.01 7.95 -0.21
N ASP A 337 -13.19 8.06 0.42
CA ASP A 337 -13.37 7.84 1.87
C ASP A 337 -12.89 6.47 2.37
N GLN A 338 -13.13 5.40 1.60
CA GLN A 338 -12.70 4.05 2.00
C GLN A 338 -11.18 3.87 1.92
N GLN A 339 -10.53 4.51 0.96
CA GLN A 339 -9.08 4.50 0.84
C GLN A 339 -8.43 5.39 1.89
N PHE A 340 -9.05 6.52 2.23
CA PHE A 340 -8.63 7.35 3.36
C PHE A 340 -8.69 6.56 4.67
N ALA A 341 -9.81 5.92 4.98
CA ALA A 341 -9.96 5.09 6.17
C ALA A 341 -8.92 3.96 6.23
N ALA A 342 -8.69 3.28 5.11
CA ALA A 342 -7.66 2.25 5.00
C ALA A 342 -6.24 2.79 5.20
N ALA A 343 -5.94 4.00 4.71
CA ALA A 343 -4.65 4.64 4.95
C ALA A 343 -4.48 5.01 6.44
N GLN A 344 -5.53 5.47 7.11
CA GLN A 344 -5.51 5.74 8.56
C GLN A 344 -5.27 4.45 9.38
N GLU A 345 -5.96 3.36 9.04
CA GLU A 345 -5.74 2.05 9.68
C GLU A 345 -4.30 1.54 9.45
N THR A 346 -3.79 1.71 8.22
CA THR A 346 -2.38 1.39 7.90
C THR A 346 -1.42 2.19 8.77
N LEU A 347 -1.68 3.49 8.95
CA LEU A 347 -0.82 4.39 9.73
C LEU A 347 -0.70 3.90 11.17
N HIS A 348 -1.80 3.48 11.79
CA HIS A 348 -1.82 2.94 13.15
C HIS A 348 -0.88 1.73 13.30
N HIS A 349 -1.02 0.73 12.42
CA HIS A 349 -0.17 -0.47 12.44
C HIS A 349 1.30 -0.17 12.13
N LEU A 350 1.58 0.73 11.19
CA LEU A 350 2.96 1.13 10.88
C LEU A 350 3.62 1.88 12.03
N GLN A 351 2.89 2.73 12.76
CA GLN A 351 3.39 3.42 13.95
C GLN A 351 3.76 2.41 15.05
N ALA A 352 2.89 1.44 15.33
CA ALA A 352 3.17 0.37 16.30
C ALA A 352 4.41 -0.46 15.91
N ALA A 353 4.55 -0.82 14.63
CA ALA A 353 5.74 -1.51 14.13
C ALA A 353 7.00 -0.62 14.24
N TYR A 354 6.90 0.66 13.90
CA TYR A 354 8.02 1.60 13.96
C TYR A 354 8.52 1.85 15.38
N ASP A 355 7.62 2.00 16.35
CA ASP A 355 8.01 2.20 17.75
C ASP A 355 8.80 0.99 18.28
N GLN A 356 8.43 -0.24 17.87
CA GLN A 356 9.20 -1.44 18.17
C GLN A 356 10.57 -1.47 17.47
N ALA A 357 10.62 -1.17 16.17
CA ALA A 357 11.87 -1.20 15.40
C ALA A 357 12.87 -0.11 15.81
N SER A 358 12.38 1.06 16.22
CA SER A 358 13.21 2.23 16.50
C SER A 358 13.77 2.26 17.92
N ALA A 359 13.19 1.52 18.86
CA ALA A 359 13.54 1.55 20.28
C ALA A 359 15.04 1.27 20.55
N GLU A 360 15.54 0.12 20.13
CA GLU A 360 16.95 -0.27 20.34
C GLU A 360 17.94 0.64 19.59
N PRO A 361 17.76 0.93 18.27
CA PRO A 361 18.61 1.87 17.56
C PRO A 361 18.70 3.26 18.19
N LEU A 362 17.56 3.84 18.60
CA LEU A 362 17.52 5.18 19.18
C LEU A 362 18.16 5.18 20.57
N ALA A 363 17.94 4.14 21.38
CA ALA A 363 18.63 3.99 22.66
C ALA A 363 20.15 3.86 22.49
N ALA A 364 20.60 3.12 21.47
CA ALA A 364 22.01 2.98 21.15
C ALA A 364 22.66 4.29 20.66
N LEU A 365 21.91 5.16 19.98
CA LEU A 365 22.38 6.51 19.64
C LEU A 365 22.39 7.43 20.88
N ALA A 366 21.33 7.41 21.69
CA ALA A 366 21.22 8.23 22.89
C ALA A 366 22.31 7.90 23.93
N SER A 367 22.72 6.64 24.06
CA SER A 367 23.80 6.25 24.98
C SER A 367 25.18 6.80 24.59
N ARG A 368 25.37 7.20 23.33
CA ARG A 368 26.60 7.77 22.78
C ARG A 368 26.57 9.30 22.70
N ARG A 369 25.70 9.94 23.49
CA ARG A 369 25.50 11.39 23.50
C ARG A 369 26.84 12.15 23.55
N PRO A 370 27.04 13.16 22.68
CA PRO A 370 28.27 13.94 22.68
C PRO A 370 28.39 14.86 23.92
N PRO A 371 29.59 15.40 24.22
CA PRO A 371 29.79 16.32 25.35
C PRO A 371 28.87 17.53 25.30
N ARG A 372 28.47 18.07 26.46
CA ARG A 372 27.52 19.20 26.57
C ARG A 372 27.85 20.39 25.66
N GLN A 373 29.13 20.73 25.51
CA GLN A 373 29.57 21.83 24.65
C GLN A 373 29.22 21.62 23.16
N VAL A 374 29.27 20.37 22.69
CA VAL A 374 28.88 19.99 21.32
C VAL A 374 27.36 20.05 21.17
N VAL A 375 26.62 19.53 22.16
CA VAL A 375 25.16 19.63 22.20
C VAL A 375 24.70 21.09 22.15
N ASP A 376 25.28 21.97 22.97
CA ASP A 376 24.94 23.40 22.98
C ASP A 376 25.23 24.07 21.63
N ARG A 377 26.28 23.62 20.91
CA ARG A 377 26.57 24.08 19.55
C ARG A 377 25.50 23.62 18.56
N HIS A 378 25.06 22.37 18.62
CA HIS A 378 23.98 21.85 17.77
C HIS A 378 22.65 22.56 18.07
N ILE A 379 22.33 22.87 19.33
CA ILE A 379 21.14 23.67 19.69
C ILE A 379 21.21 25.06 19.04
N ARG A 380 22.37 25.75 19.10
CA ARG A 380 22.54 27.04 18.42
C ARG A 380 22.34 26.94 16.91
N GLN A 381 22.84 25.88 16.28
CA GLN A 381 22.62 25.64 14.85
C GLN A 381 21.14 25.36 14.53
N LEU A 382 20.45 24.56 15.35
CA LEU A 382 19.01 24.32 15.21
C LEU A 382 18.20 25.62 15.30
N ARG A 383 18.53 26.51 16.26
CA ARG A 383 17.90 27.84 16.35
C ARG A 383 18.08 28.69 15.09
N GLN A 384 19.19 28.53 14.39
CA GLN A 384 19.46 29.26 13.15
C GLN A 384 18.74 28.66 11.94
N VAL A 385 18.68 27.33 11.85
CA VAL A 385 18.15 26.62 10.67
C VAL A 385 16.63 26.43 10.76
N VAL A 386 16.08 26.20 11.95
CA VAL A 386 14.66 25.90 12.18
C VAL A 386 14.14 26.56 13.47
N PRO A 387 14.09 27.91 13.52
CA PRO A 387 13.72 28.63 14.73
C PRO A 387 12.32 28.27 15.26
N GLU A 388 11.37 27.99 14.37
CA GLU A 388 9.97 27.73 14.72
C GLU A 388 9.75 26.39 15.44
N HIS A 389 10.63 25.40 15.22
CA HIS A 389 10.49 24.05 15.79
C HIS A 389 11.54 23.71 16.83
N VAL A 390 12.46 24.63 17.15
CA VAL A 390 13.61 24.30 18.01
C VAL A 390 13.20 23.84 19.39
N ASP A 391 12.19 24.48 20.00
CA ASP A 391 11.73 24.12 21.33
C ASP A 391 11.12 22.71 21.34
N GLN A 392 10.30 22.41 20.33
CA GLN A 392 9.73 21.07 20.13
C GLN A 392 10.82 20.01 19.92
N ILE A 393 11.83 20.30 19.08
CA ILE A 393 12.95 19.39 18.82
C ILE A 393 13.77 19.14 20.09
N THR A 394 14.04 20.17 20.88
CA THR A 394 14.84 20.03 22.11
C THR A 394 14.07 19.35 23.25
N ALA A 395 12.74 19.44 23.26
CA ALA A 395 11.88 18.75 24.22
C ALA A 395 11.59 17.29 23.83
N ASP A 396 11.89 16.89 22.59
CA ASP A 396 11.64 15.55 22.07
C ASP A 396 12.52 14.49 22.79
N PRO A 397 11.95 13.37 23.25
CA PRO A 397 12.73 12.28 23.88
C PRO A 397 13.87 11.73 23.01
N ALA A 398 13.77 11.83 21.68
CA ALA A 398 14.80 11.40 20.75
C ALA A 398 15.92 12.45 20.53
N PHE A 399 15.90 13.59 21.25
CA PHE A 399 16.87 14.67 21.06
C PHE A 399 18.32 14.21 21.27
N ASP A 400 18.58 13.36 22.26
CA ASP A 400 19.94 12.85 22.50
C ASP A 400 20.43 12.02 21.30
N ALA A 401 19.57 11.19 20.71
CA ALA A 401 19.89 10.44 19.49
C ALA A 401 20.16 11.37 18.29
N LEU A 402 19.39 12.45 18.14
CA LEU A 402 19.62 13.46 17.11
C LEU A 402 21.01 14.11 17.24
N THR A 403 21.41 14.49 18.46
CA THR A 403 22.71 15.12 18.68
C THR A 403 23.87 14.15 18.41
N THR A 404 23.71 12.87 18.72
CA THR A 404 24.66 11.82 18.32
C THR A 404 24.75 11.69 16.81
N ALA A 405 23.62 11.61 16.10
CA ALA A 405 23.62 11.51 14.64
C ALA A 405 24.28 12.73 13.96
N LEU A 406 24.08 13.93 14.49
CA LEU A 406 24.78 15.14 14.03
C LEU A 406 26.29 15.07 14.27
N ALA A 407 26.71 14.60 15.46
CA ALA A 407 28.12 14.44 15.77
C ALA A 407 28.80 13.38 14.90
N GLU A 408 28.12 12.27 14.60
CA GLU A 408 28.60 11.23 13.69
C GLU A 408 28.70 11.74 12.25
N ALA A 409 27.72 12.53 11.79
CA ALA A 409 27.79 13.18 10.49
C ALA A 409 28.98 14.16 10.41
N GLU A 410 29.22 14.95 11.45
CA GLU A 410 30.40 15.84 11.55
C GLU A 410 31.71 15.04 11.53
N ALA A 411 31.78 13.92 12.27
CA ALA A 411 32.94 13.03 12.29
C ALA A 411 33.21 12.38 10.91
N ALA A 412 32.15 12.14 10.12
CA ALA A 412 32.24 11.67 8.74
C ALA A 412 32.59 12.80 7.73
N GLY A 413 32.84 14.03 8.20
CA GLY A 413 33.27 15.16 7.38
C GLY A 413 32.14 16.04 6.85
N HIS A 414 30.91 15.85 7.30
CA HIS A 414 29.78 16.69 6.92
C HIS A 414 29.69 17.94 7.78
N ASN A 415 29.09 19.01 7.24
CA ASN A 415 28.73 20.19 8.03
C ASN A 415 27.32 20.03 8.60
N ALA A 416 27.15 20.10 9.92
CA ALA A 416 25.87 19.90 10.60
C ALA A 416 24.75 20.82 10.07
N SER A 417 25.01 22.10 9.84
CA SER A 417 24.00 23.04 9.32
C SER A 417 23.58 22.70 7.90
N THR A 418 24.51 22.27 7.05
CA THR A 418 24.21 21.80 5.69
C THR A 418 23.37 20.52 5.70
N VAL A 419 23.70 19.56 6.56
CA VAL A 419 22.94 18.30 6.65
C VAL A 419 21.55 18.54 7.24
N LEU A 420 21.43 19.39 8.27
CA LEU A 420 20.13 19.81 8.82
C LEU A 420 19.26 20.46 7.75
N THR A 421 19.80 21.42 7.00
CA THR A 421 19.07 22.08 5.92
C THR A 421 18.59 21.07 4.88
N LYS A 422 19.47 20.13 4.47
CA LYS A 422 19.09 19.05 3.54
C LYS A 422 18.07 18.07 4.12
N ALA A 423 18.09 17.80 5.41
CA ALA A 423 17.11 16.94 6.09
C ALA A 423 15.73 17.61 6.18
N LEU A 424 15.70 18.95 6.27
CA LEU A 424 14.48 19.75 6.31
C LEU A 424 13.86 19.96 4.93
N THR A 425 14.67 20.12 3.87
CA THR A 425 14.13 20.22 2.50
C THR A 425 13.46 18.94 2.01
N GLN A 426 13.71 17.80 2.66
CA GLN A 426 13.03 16.55 2.33
C GLN A 426 11.57 16.51 2.79
N ARG A 427 11.22 17.20 3.89
CA ARG A 427 9.83 17.38 4.37
C ARG A 427 9.80 18.35 5.56
N THR A 428 8.75 19.19 5.63
CA THR A 428 8.49 20.06 6.78
C THR A 428 8.27 19.25 8.07
N LEU A 429 8.48 19.91 9.23
CA LEU A 429 8.33 19.30 10.55
C LEU A 429 6.95 19.55 11.17
N ASP A 430 6.09 20.33 10.51
CA ASP A 430 4.78 20.79 11.03
C ASP A 430 3.86 19.61 11.41
N ASP A 431 3.98 18.50 10.69
CA ASP A 431 3.19 17.28 10.90
C ASP A 431 3.96 16.14 11.60
N ALA A 432 5.14 16.43 12.15
CA ALA A 432 5.99 15.39 12.76
C ALA A 432 5.59 15.15 14.22
N HIS A 433 5.09 13.96 14.54
CA HIS A 433 4.81 13.57 15.93
C HIS A 433 6.06 13.58 16.83
N SER A 434 7.24 13.33 16.23
CA SER A 434 8.54 13.40 16.89
C SER A 434 9.57 13.99 15.91
N PRO A 435 9.75 15.33 15.89
CA PRO A 435 10.63 15.99 14.93
C PRO A 435 12.10 15.60 15.10
N ALA A 436 12.57 15.34 16.34
CA ALA A 436 13.97 14.94 16.55
C ALA A 436 14.23 13.53 16.01
N ARG A 437 13.27 12.61 16.18
CA ARG A 437 13.36 11.24 15.65
C ARG A 437 13.40 11.22 14.13
N ALA A 438 12.51 11.98 13.47
CA ALA A 438 12.50 12.11 12.02
C ALA A 438 13.83 12.70 11.49
N LEU A 439 14.35 13.76 12.14
CA LEU A 439 15.63 14.34 11.76
C LEU A 439 16.80 13.37 11.95
N THR A 440 16.80 12.58 13.03
CA THR A 440 17.84 11.57 13.32
C THR A 440 18.03 10.63 12.13
N TRP A 441 16.94 10.04 11.63
CA TRP A 441 17.00 9.10 10.51
C TRP A 441 17.42 9.74 9.19
N ARG A 442 16.92 10.95 8.90
CA ARG A 442 17.29 11.69 7.69
C ARG A 442 18.77 12.06 7.69
N ILE A 443 19.31 12.52 8.82
CA ILE A 443 20.72 12.90 8.98
C ILE A 443 21.61 11.67 8.84
N HIS A 444 21.31 10.58 9.55
CA HIS A 444 22.11 9.36 9.49
C HIS A 444 22.26 8.86 8.05
N ARG A 445 21.16 8.83 7.29
CA ARG A 445 21.19 8.41 5.89
C ARG A 445 21.90 9.40 4.98
N LEU A 446 21.76 10.71 5.21
CA LEU A 446 22.51 11.72 4.44
C LEU A 446 24.01 11.58 4.67
N ALA A 447 24.43 11.23 5.89
CA ALA A 447 25.82 10.95 6.22
C ALA A 447 26.33 9.67 5.50
N ASP A 448 25.52 8.61 5.46
CA ASP A 448 25.87 7.34 4.80
C ASP A 448 25.96 7.44 3.27
N ARG A 449 25.23 8.37 2.64
CA ARG A 449 25.18 8.50 1.17
C ARG A 449 26.43 9.10 0.53
N HIS A 450 27.42 9.58 1.29
CA HIS A 450 28.61 10.25 0.74
C HIS A 450 29.91 9.89 1.46
N VAL A 451 30.69 8.98 0.88
CA VAL A 451 32.16 8.98 1.03
C VAL A 451 32.81 8.66 -0.33
N PRO A 452 33.08 9.65 -1.21
CA PRO A 452 34.17 9.51 -2.17
C PRO A 452 35.47 9.72 -1.39
N GLY A 453 36.26 8.66 -1.21
CA GLY A 453 37.56 8.77 -0.57
C GLY A 453 38.49 9.75 -1.33
N PRO A 454 39.56 10.26 -0.69
CA PRO A 454 40.50 11.19 -1.31
C PRO A 454 41.10 10.68 -2.63
N ARG A 455 41.20 9.35 -2.79
CA ARG A 455 41.65 8.68 -4.03
C ARG A 455 40.68 8.87 -5.18
N THR A 456 39.37 8.88 -4.93
CA THR A 456 38.35 9.09 -5.96
C THR A 456 38.39 10.53 -6.46
N GLN A 457 38.58 11.51 -5.57
CA GLN A 457 38.77 12.93 -5.94
C GLN A 457 40.05 13.16 -6.76
N ALA A 458 41.13 12.42 -6.50
CA ALA A 458 42.35 12.46 -7.29
C ALA A 458 42.15 11.90 -8.71
N VAL A 459 41.37 10.83 -8.85
CA VAL A 459 41.03 10.22 -10.16
C VAL A 459 40.09 11.12 -10.97
N THR A 460 39.10 11.77 -10.34
CA THR A 460 38.23 12.72 -11.04
C THR A 460 38.98 13.99 -11.48
N ARG A 461 39.93 14.49 -10.67
CA ARG A 461 40.84 15.58 -11.07
C ARG A 461 41.80 15.18 -12.19
N ALA A 462 42.31 13.95 -12.19
CA ALA A 462 43.18 13.44 -13.25
C ALA A 462 42.43 13.28 -14.58
N HIS A 463 41.15 12.87 -14.55
CA HIS A 463 40.32 12.74 -15.76
C HIS A 463 39.87 14.08 -16.36
N HIS A 464 39.77 15.15 -15.56
CA HIS A 464 39.44 16.48 -16.09
C HIS A 464 40.60 17.18 -16.81
N ILE A 465 41.85 16.73 -16.62
CA ILE A 465 43.04 17.34 -17.25
C ILE A 465 43.43 16.62 -18.56
N ALA A 466 42.91 15.41 -18.81
CA ALA A 466 43.27 14.60 -19.97
C ALA A 466 42.10 14.39 -20.94
N VAL A 467 41.66 15.45 -21.61
CA VAL A 467 40.93 15.34 -22.89
C VAL A 467 41.53 16.37 -23.86
N PRO A 468 42.36 15.97 -24.85
CA PRO A 468 42.68 16.84 -25.97
C PRO A 468 41.48 16.89 -26.92
N SER A 469 41.04 18.11 -27.24
CA SER A 469 40.02 18.40 -28.25
C SER A 469 40.47 17.90 -29.63
N THR A 470 39.85 16.84 -30.14
CA THR A 470 40.01 16.41 -31.54
C THR A 470 38.97 17.10 -32.44
N ALA A 471 39.47 17.93 -33.37
CA ALA A 471 38.70 18.62 -34.39
C ALA A 471 38.08 17.66 -35.43
N PRO A 472 36.97 18.02 -36.10
CA PRO A 472 36.30 17.16 -37.06
C PRO A 472 36.97 17.20 -38.45
N ARG A 473 37.07 16.02 -39.10
CA ARG A 473 37.51 15.84 -40.50
C ARG A 473 36.32 15.98 -41.47
N PRO A 474 36.51 16.53 -42.69
CA PRO A 474 35.43 16.74 -43.65
C PRO A 474 35.12 15.49 -44.50
N GLU A 475 33.84 15.35 -44.85
CA GLU A 475 33.28 14.30 -45.71
C GLU A 475 33.75 14.43 -47.17
N GLN A 476 34.20 13.32 -47.76
CA GLN A 476 34.43 13.20 -49.20
C GLN A 476 33.24 12.55 -49.88
N SER A 477 32.61 13.30 -50.79
CA SER A 477 31.57 12.81 -51.70
C SER A 477 32.15 11.77 -52.67
N ARG A 478 31.47 10.62 -52.84
CA ARG A 478 31.71 9.71 -53.96
C ARG A 478 30.55 9.77 -54.94
N ALA A 479 30.89 10.18 -56.15
CA ALA A 479 30.03 10.25 -57.32
C ALA A 479 29.79 8.87 -57.96
N ARG A 480 28.66 8.81 -58.69
CA ARG A 480 28.14 7.74 -59.54
C ARG A 480 29.11 7.19 -60.59
N ARG A 481 28.97 5.88 -60.86
CA ARG A 481 28.97 5.14 -62.16
C ARG A 481 29.13 3.65 -61.77
N ARG A 482 28.40 2.67 -62.27
CA ARG A 482 27.52 2.51 -63.43
C ARG A 482 26.54 1.38 -63.12
#